data_AF-A0A6B2GFY0-F1
#
_entry.id   AF-A0A6B2GFY0-F1
#
_cell.length_a   1.000
_cell.length_b   1.000
_cell.length_c   1.000
_cell.angle_alpha   90.00
_cell.angle_beta   90.00
_cell.angle_gamma   90.00
#
_symmetry.space_group_name_H-M   'P 1'
#
loop_
_entity.id
_entity.type
_entity.pdbx_description
1 polymer ?
#
loop_
_entity_poly.entity_id
_entity_poly.type
_entity_poly.pdbx_seq_one_letter_code
_entity_poly.pdbx_strand_id
1 'polypeptide(L)'
;MSTYKKVKTNKGEDAPKASISTTKEVFETLDITASKSEQWLEKNKKFIIAFIAIVALVVIGYMGYDKYIEEPKEIEASNELAFPKKYFESAFANNTLDTQIVQRDSLLILGLQGADGKFGFLDIADSYSGTKAGNLAEYYAGISYLIMKDYKNAVSHLGNFKSNDELL
;
A
#
# COMPACT_ATOMS: atom_id res chain seq x y z
N MET A 1 34.66 -71.91 -70.38
CA MET A 1 35.33 -72.72 -69.34
C MET A 1 35.34 -71.91 -68.05
N SER A 2 34.81 -72.50 -66.97
CA SER A 2 35.05 -72.27 -65.53
C SER A 2 35.26 -70.86 -64.93
N THR A 3 34.86 -70.49 -63.70
CA THR A 3 33.83 -70.87 -62.70
C THR A 3 34.17 -70.05 -61.42
N TYR A 4 33.19 -69.30 -60.88
CA TYR A 4 32.86 -68.93 -59.47
C TYR A 4 33.86 -68.26 -58.50
N LYS A 5 33.41 -67.22 -57.74
CA LYS A 5 32.93 -67.33 -56.32
C LYS A 5 32.31 -66.01 -55.77
N LYS A 6 31.20 -66.12 -55.02
CA LYS A 6 30.44 -65.06 -54.29
C LYS A 6 30.97 -64.85 -52.86
N VAL A 7 30.69 -63.69 -52.21
CA VAL A 7 30.06 -63.52 -50.85
C VAL A 7 29.53 -62.06 -50.69
N LYS A 8 28.35 -61.89 -50.08
CA LYS A 8 27.69 -60.62 -49.64
C LYS A 8 28.10 -60.26 -48.21
N THR A 9 28.26 -58.97 -47.87
CA THR A 9 28.00 -58.46 -46.49
C THR A 9 27.70 -56.94 -46.46
N ASN A 10 26.88 -56.56 -45.48
CA ASN A 10 26.10 -55.33 -45.26
C ASN A 10 26.84 -54.17 -44.54
N LYS A 11 26.14 -53.02 -44.46
CA LYS A 11 26.24 -51.91 -43.47
C LYS A 11 27.56 -51.14 -43.47
N GLY A 12 27.63 -49.83 -43.28
CA GLY A 12 26.70 -48.74 -42.98
C GLY A 12 27.56 -47.46 -42.92
N GLU A 13 26.91 -46.28 -42.88
CA GLU A 13 27.30 -45.05 -42.13
C GLU A 13 28.80 -44.71 -41.99
N ASP A 14 29.29 -43.52 -42.38
CA ASP A 14 29.28 -42.34 -41.49
C ASP A 14 29.86 -41.10 -42.21
N ALA A 15 29.13 -39.98 -42.22
CA ALA A 15 29.62 -38.58 -42.21
C ALA A 15 28.45 -37.57 -42.32
N PRO A 16 28.59 -36.37 -41.73
CA PRO A 16 28.15 -35.97 -40.41
C PRO A 16 26.73 -35.37 -40.44
N LYS A 17 25.71 -36.11 -39.99
CA LYS A 17 24.34 -35.58 -39.83
C LYS A 17 24.09 -34.89 -38.48
N ALA A 18 25.02 -34.98 -37.53
CA ALA A 18 24.80 -34.56 -36.15
C ALA A 18 25.00 -33.05 -35.89
N SER A 19 25.92 -32.36 -36.60
CA SER A 19 26.24 -30.95 -36.30
C SER A 19 25.29 -29.91 -36.92
N ILE A 20 24.67 -30.25 -38.06
CA ILE A 20 23.69 -29.39 -38.74
C ILE A 20 22.32 -29.52 -38.07
N SER A 21 21.99 -30.69 -37.51
CA SER A 21 20.69 -30.97 -36.87
C SER A 21 20.50 -30.16 -35.60
N THR A 22 21.49 -30.16 -34.69
CA THR A 22 21.37 -29.45 -33.40
C THR A 22 21.36 -27.93 -33.58
N THR A 23 22.10 -27.39 -34.56
CA THR A 23 22.10 -25.95 -34.83
C THR A 23 20.81 -25.52 -35.54
N LYS A 24 20.27 -26.31 -36.47
CA LYS A 24 18.95 -26.06 -37.07
C LYS A 24 17.82 -26.15 -36.06
N GLU A 25 17.84 -27.13 -35.18
CA GLU A 25 16.81 -27.32 -34.15
C GLU A 25 16.81 -26.17 -33.14
N VAL A 26 17.99 -25.64 -32.78
CA VAL A 26 18.09 -24.43 -31.93
C VAL A 26 17.59 -23.18 -32.67
N PHE A 27 17.91 -23.01 -33.95
CA PHE A 27 17.38 -21.88 -34.73
C PHE A 27 15.86 -22.00 -34.98
N GLU A 28 15.35 -23.20 -35.32
CA GLU A 28 13.92 -23.47 -35.48
C GLU A 28 13.17 -23.31 -34.15
N THR A 29 13.73 -23.74 -33.01
CA THR A 29 13.09 -23.54 -31.70
C THR A 29 13.07 -22.07 -31.27
N LEU A 30 14.10 -21.29 -31.59
CA LEU A 30 14.09 -19.84 -31.38
C LEU A 30 13.05 -19.14 -32.28
N ASP A 31 12.98 -19.51 -33.55
CA ASP A 31 12.05 -18.93 -34.53
C ASP A 31 10.59 -19.31 -34.22
N ILE A 32 10.34 -20.56 -33.82
CA ILE A 32 9.03 -21.06 -33.38
C ILE A 32 8.60 -20.40 -32.07
N THR A 33 9.53 -20.14 -31.14
CA THR A 33 9.20 -19.50 -29.86
C THR A 33 8.89 -18.02 -30.03
N ALA A 34 9.70 -17.30 -30.80
CA ALA A 34 9.45 -15.91 -31.15
C ALA A 34 8.11 -15.78 -31.91
N SER A 35 7.90 -16.59 -32.94
CA SER A 35 6.67 -16.58 -33.75
C SER A 35 5.42 -16.96 -32.92
N LYS A 36 5.52 -17.89 -31.97
CA LYS A 36 4.41 -18.21 -31.05
C LYS A 36 4.07 -17.07 -30.11
N SER A 37 5.06 -16.33 -29.62
CA SER A 37 4.83 -15.17 -28.75
C SER A 37 4.23 -13.99 -29.51
N GLU A 38 4.65 -13.76 -30.75
CA GLU A 38 4.09 -12.74 -31.64
C GLU A 38 2.65 -13.09 -32.06
N GLN A 39 2.38 -14.32 -32.49
CA GLN A 39 1.04 -14.76 -32.86
C GLN A 39 0.08 -14.74 -31.67
N TRP A 40 0.55 -15.08 -30.47
CA TRP A 40 -0.26 -14.98 -29.25
C TRP A 40 -0.58 -13.53 -28.91
N LEU A 41 0.40 -12.63 -29.03
CA LEU A 41 0.21 -11.20 -28.79
C LEU A 41 -0.74 -10.58 -29.82
N GLU A 42 -0.58 -10.88 -31.11
CA GLU A 42 -1.49 -10.39 -32.16
C GLU A 42 -2.92 -10.88 -31.94
N LYS A 43 -3.10 -12.16 -31.58
CA LYS A 43 -4.41 -12.74 -31.33
C LYS A 43 -5.12 -12.11 -30.12
N ASN A 44 -4.36 -11.74 -29.08
CA ASN A 44 -4.88 -11.17 -27.84
C ASN A 44 -4.72 -9.64 -27.73
N LYS A 45 -4.20 -8.97 -28.76
CA LYS A 45 -3.87 -7.53 -28.74
C LYS A 45 -5.03 -6.67 -28.27
N LYS A 46 -6.26 -6.96 -28.74
CA LYS A 46 -7.46 -6.21 -28.33
C LYS A 46 -7.75 -6.38 -26.83
N PHE A 47 -7.61 -7.59 -26.31
CA PHE A 47 -7.80 -7.89 -24.89
C PHE A 47 -6.71 -7.23 -24.02
N ILE A 48 -5.46 -7.31 -24.45
CA ILE A 48 -4.33 -6.71 -23.72
C ILE A 48 -4.44 -5.19 -23.69
N ILE A 49 -4.74 -4.55 -24.83
CA ILE A 49 -4.96 -3.09 -24.88
C ILE A 49 -6.16 -2.69 -24.01
N ALA A 50 -7.28 -3.44 -24.07
CA ALA A 50 -8.44 -3.17 -23.22
C ALA A 50 -8.10 -3.32 -21.73
N PHE A 51 -7.37 -4.36 -21.35
CA PHE A 51 -6.93 -4.59 -19.98
C PHE A 51 -6.02 -3.45 -19.48
N ILE A 52 -5.01 -3.06 -20.26
CA ILE A 52 -4.12 -1.94 -19.91
C ILE A 52 -4.93 -0.65 -19.78
N ALA A 53 -5.88 -0.39 -20.68
CA ALA A 53 -6.75 0.78 -20.60
C ALA A 53 -7.60 0.79 -19.32
N ILE A 54 -8.14 -0.37 -18.90
CA ILE A 54 -8.88 -0.50 -17.65
C ILE A 54 -7.97 -0.23 -16.44
N VAL A 55 -6.79 -0.84 -16.40
CA VAL A 55 -5.82 -0.62 -15.31
C VAL A 55 -5.41 0.86 -15.26
N ALA A 56 -5.14 1.48 -16.40
CA ALA A 56 -4.81 2.90 -16.47
C ALA A 56 -5.96 3.78 -15.94
N LEU A 57 -7.22 3.47 -16.28
CA LEU A 57 -8.39 4.17 -15.75
C LEU A 57 -8.51 4.03 -14.23
N VAL A 58 -8.25 2.85 -13.67
CA VAL A 58 -8.26 2.63 -12.21
C VAL A 58 -7.18 3.46 -11.53
N VAL A 59 -5.95 3.47 -12.08
CA VAL A 59 -4.84 4.26 -11.53
C VAL A 59 -5.15 5.75 -11.59
N ILE A 60 -5.66 6.25 -12.72
CA ILE A 60 -6.04 7.66 -12.86
C ILE A 60 -7.19 8.01 -11.90
N GLY A 61 -8.19 7.14 -11.77
CA GLY A 61 -9.29 7.32 -10.84
C GLY A 61 -8.80 7.40 -9.39
N TYR A 62 -7.88 6.52 -9.00
CA TYR A 62 -7.24 6.55 -7.69
C TYR A 62 -6.42 7.82 -7.46
N MET A 63 -5.56 8.22 -8.41
CA MET A 63 -4.79 9.46 -8.32
C MET A 63 -5.68 10.70 -8.22
N GLY A 64 -6.81 10.71 -8.94
CA GLY A 64 -7.80 11.77 -8.84
C GLY A 64 -8.44 11.83 -7.45
N TYR A 65 -8.80 10.68 -6.88
CA TYR A 65 -9.35 10.62 -5.52
C TYR A 65 -8.35 11.10 -4.47
N ASP A 66 -7.12 10.58 -4.52
CA ASP A 66 -6.03 10.95 -3.60
C ASP A 66 -5.76 12.46 -3.64
N LYS A 67 -5.62 13.04 -4.83
CA LYS A 67 -5.29 14.47 -5.00
C LYS A 67 -6.41 15.46 -4.71
N TYR A 68 -7.64 15.13 -5.08
CA TYR A 68 -8.74 16.09 -5.01
C TYR A 68 -9.66 15.90 -3.80
N ILE A 69 -9.55 14.78 -3.08
CA ILE A 69 -10.43 14.46 -1.96
C ILE A 69 -9.62 14.16 -0.70
N GLU A 70 -8.67 13.23 -0.76
CA GLU A 70 -7.92 12.79 0.42
C GLU A 70 -6.91 13.84 0.90
N GLU A 71 -6.06 14.35 0.01
CA GLU A 71 -5.06 15.37 0.32
C GLU A 71 -5.65 16.68 0.90
N PRO A 72 -6.70 17.31 0.32
CA PRO A 72 -7.28 18.51 0.92
C PRO A 72 -7.93 18.22 2.28
N LYS A 73 -8.59 17.05 2.43
CA LYS A 73 -9.18 16.64 3.70
C LYS A 73 -8.09 16.42 4.78
N GLU A 74 -6.94 15.87 4.42
CA GLU A 74 -5.79 15.71 5.31
C GLU A 74 -5.24 17.07 5.75
N ILE A 75 -5.08 18.02 4.82
CA ILE A 75 -4.59 19.37 5.13
C ILE A 75 -5.54 20.08 6.10
N GLU A 76 -6.85 20.02 5.84
CA GLU A 76 -7.86 20.61 6.71
C GLU A 76 -7.83 19.98 8.12
N ALA A 77 -7.85 18.65 8.20
CA ALA A 77 -7.75 17.92 9.46
C ALA A 77 -6.45 18.27 10.23
N SER A 78 -5.33 18.37 9.52
CA SER A 78 -4.04 18.73 10.13
C SER A 78 -4.02 20.16 10.66
N ASN A 79 -4.75 21.09 10.02
CA ASN A 79 -4.89 22.46 10.51
C ASN A 79 -5.77 22.50 11.76
N GLU A 80 -6.86 21.74 11.79
CA GLU A 80 -7.75 21.67 12.96
C GLU A 80 -7.04 21.10 14.19
N LEU A 81 -6.07 20.21 14.03
CA LEU A 81 -5.25 19.69 15.14
C LEU A 81 -4.47 20.76 15.90
N ALA A 82 -4.22 21.95 15.33
CA ALA A 82 -3.42 22.98 15.97
C ALA A 82 -4.04 23.45 17.30
N PHE A 83 -5.36 23.62 17.34
CA PHE A 83 -6.08 24.03 18.54
C PHE A 83 -5.96 23.00 19.67
N PRO A 84 -6.43 21.76 19.52
CA PRO A 84 -6.44 20.79 20.61
C PRO A 84 -5.03 20.38 21.02
N LYS A 85 -4.06 20.32 20.10
CA LYS A 85 -2.64 20.07 20.44
C LYS A 85 -2.06 21.14 21.35
N LYS A 86 -2.32 22.43 21.07
CA LYS A 86 -1.84 23.52 21.92
C LYS A 86 -2.33 23.35 23.36
N TYR A 87 -3.60 22.98 23.56
CA TYR A 87 -4.16 22.78 24.90
C TYR A 87 -3.62 21.52 25.56
N PHE A 88 -3.47 20.44 24.79
CA PHE A 88 -2.82 19.22 25.27
C PHE A 88 -1.39 19.52 25.77
N GLU A 89 -0.55 20.19 24.97
CA GLU A 89 0.80 20.57 25.36
C GLU A 89 0.82 21.52 26.57
N SER A 90 -0.10 22.49 26.61
CA SER A 90 -0.24 23.42 27.73
C SER A 90 -0.60 22.69 29.03
N ALA A 91 -1.34 21.58 28.96
CA ALA A 91 -1.65 20.75 30.11
C ALA A 91 -0.39 20.15 30.77
N PHE A 92 0.71 20.00 30.02
CA PHE A 92 1.98 19.44 30.51
C PHE A 92 3.09 20.47 30.68
N ALA A 93 2.87 21.74 30.31
CA ALA A 93 3.91 22.76 30.30
C ALA A 93 4.41 23.18 31.71
N ASN A 94 3.64 22.91 32.78
CA ASN A 94 4.00 23.30 34.16
C ASN A 94 3.73 22.14 35.14
N ASN A 95 4.68 21.21 35.30
CA ASN A 95 4.53 19.99 36.11
C ASN A 95 4.88 20.17 37.60
N THR A 96 4.13 20.96 38.38
CA THR A 96 4.29 20.98 39.86
C THR A 96 2.99 21.17 40.66
N LEU A 97 2.73 20.23 41.58
CA LEU A 97 1.79 20.21 42.73
C LEU A 97 0.26 20.25 42.45
N ASP A 98 -0.49 19.49 43.26
CA ASP A 98 -1.89 19.02 43.10
C ASP A 98 -2.95 20.05 42.67
N THR A 99 -2.77 21.34 42.96
CA THR A 99 -3.65 22.43 42.47
C THR A 99 -3.60 22.59 40.94
N GLN A 100 -2.57 22.06 40.27
CA GLN A 100 -2.47 22.05 38.81
C GLN A 100 -3.15 20.83 38.16
N ILE A 101 -3.53 19.78 38.91
CA ILE A 101 -4.22 18.61 38.33
C ILE A 101 -5.59 19.02 37.78
N VAL A 102 -6.34 19.85 38.51
CA VAL A 102 -7.64 20.37 38.04
C VAL A 102 -7.47 21.27 36.81
N GLN A 103 -6.39 22.06 36.75
CA GLN A 103 -6.08 22.89 35.58
C GLN A 103 -5.71 22.02 34.37
N ARG A 104 -4.93 20.96 34.58
CA ARG A 104 -4.55 20.00 33.55
C ARG A 104 -5.78 19.29 32.98
N ASP A 105 -6.64 18.74 33.83
CA ASP A 105 -7.82 18.01 33.36
C ASP A 105 -8.78 18.95 32.61
N SER A 106 -8.91 20.22 33.04
CA SER A 106 -9.66 21.23 32.29
C SER A 106 -9.06 21.53 30.92
N LEU A 107 -7.73 21.59 30.79
CA LEU A 107 -7.04 21.82 29.51
C LEU A 107 -7.17 20.59 28.59
N LEU A 108 -7.11 19.37 29.15
CA LEU A 108 -7.34 18.13 28.40
C LEU A 108 -8.78 18.03 27.91
N ILE A 109 -9.77 18.41 28.72
CA ILE A 109 -11.18 18.48 28.32
C ILE A 109 -11.34 19.47 27.15
N LEU A 110 -10.68 20.63 27.23
CA LEU A 110 -10.71 21.64 26.18
C LEU A 110 -10.08 21.14 24.87
N GLY A 111 -8.98 20.39 24.96
CA GLY A 111 -8.40 19.71 23.81
C GLY A 111 -9.26 18.58 23.26
N LEU A 112 -9.98 17.84 24.12
CA LEU A 112 -10.87 16.75 23.71
C LEU A 112 -12.12 17.27 22.98
N GLN A 113 -12.81 18.26 23.57
CA GLN A 113 -14.12 18.73 23.10
C GLN A 113 -14.05 19.94 22.17
N GLY A 114 -12.92 20.66 22.14
CA GLY A 114 -12.84 21.93 21.42
C GLY A 114 -13.48 23.08 22.20
N ALA A 115 -13.40 24.29 21.64
CA ALA A 115 -14.14 25.47 22.11
C ALA A 115 -14.18 26.58 21.04
N ASP A 116 -15.10 27.53 21.20
CA ASP A 116 -15.23 28.71 20.34
C ASP A 116 -15.34 28.36 18.83
N GLY A 117 -16.01 27.26 18.52
CA GLY A 117 -16.16 26.75 17.16
C GLY A 117 -14.91 26.10 16.58
N LYS A 118 -13.86 25.87 17.39
CA LYS A 118 -12.69 25.06 17.04
C LYS A 118 -12.89 23.62 17.47
N PHE A 119 -12.43 22.70 16.62
CA PHE A 119 -12.58 21.29 16.85
C PHE A 119 -11.68 20.79 17.98
N GLY A 120 -12.21 19.86 18.77
CA GLY A 120 -11.44 19.04 19.69
C GLY A 120 -10.92 17.77 19.01
N PHE A 121 -10.12 16.98 19.73
CA PHE A 121 -9.66 15.68 19.24
C PHE A 121 -10.81 14.75 18.88
N LEU A 122 -11.94 14.80 19.60
CA LEU A 122 -13.10 13.96 19.32
C LEU A 122 -13.75 14.33 17.98
N ASP A 123 -13.93 15.62 17.71
CA ASP A 123 -14.53 16.09 16.45
C ASP A 123 -13.63 15.74 15.26
N ILE A 124 -12.31 15.87 15.44
CA ILE A 124 -11.34 15.57 14.38
C ILE A 124 -11.29 14.07 14.10
N ALA A 125 -11.30 13.24 15.15
CA ALA A 125 -11.32 11.78 15.01
C ALA A 125 -12.56 11.29 14.24
N ASP A 126 -13.74 11.86 14.52
CA ASP A 126 -14.99 11.48 13.87
C ASP A 126 -15.08 12.02 12.43
N SER A 127 -14.91 13.34 12.27
CA SER A 127 -15.10 14.05 10.98
C SER A 127 -14.01 13.73 9.96
N TYR A 128 -12.78 13.52 10.44
CA TYR A 128 -11.62 13.21 9.62
C TYR A 128 -11.15 11.77 9.80
N SER A 129 -12.06 10.87 10.15
CA SER A 129 -11.81 9.43 10.10
C SER A 129 -11.23 9.02 8.73
N GLY A 130 -10.10 8.31 8.78
CA GLY A 130 -9.33 7.89 7.59
C GLY A 130 -8.14 8.78 7.23
N THR A 131 -8.02 10.00 7.75
CA THR A 131 -6.81 10.83 7.57
C THR A 131 -5.78 10.50 8.65
N LYS A 132 -4.50 10.83 8.41
CA LYS A 132 -3.43 10.69 9.40
C LYS A 132 -3.67 11.62 10.58
N ALA A 133 -4.17 12.82 10.32
CA ALA A 133 -4.58 13.77 11.35
C ALA A 133 -5.73 13.23 12.23
N GLY A 134 -6.76 12.62 11.63
CA GLY A 134 -7.85 11.96 12.36
C GLY A 134 -7.36 10.81 13.22
N ASN A 135 -6.47 9.97 12.67
CA ASN A 135 -5.82 8.91 13.41
C ASN A 135 -4.97 9.45 14.58
N LEU A 136 -4.24 10.54 14.37
CA LEU A 136 -3.49 11.19 15.44
C LEU A 136 -4.40 11.79 16.52
N ALA A 137 -5.59 12.27 16.13
CA ALA A 137 -6.60 12.74 17.07
C ALA A 137 -7.11 11.60 17.96
N GLU A 138 -7.32 10.39 17.42
CA GLU A 138 -7.65 9.19 18.20
C GLU A 138 -6.58 8.89 19.26
N TYR A 139 -5.30 8.96 18.89
CA TYR A 139 -4.19 8.79 19.83
C TYR A 139 -4.23 9.83 20.95
N TYR A 140 -4.30 11.12 20.63
CA TYR A 140 -4.32 12.18 21.65
C TYR A 140 -5.58 12.13 22.52
N ALA A 141 -6.74 11.78 21.96
CA ALA A 141 -7.96 11.59 22.72
C ALA A 141 -7.80 10.44 23.72
N GLY A 142 -7.28 9.31 23.26
CA GLY A 142 -7.00 8.14 24.09
C GLY A 142 -6.03 8.44 25.24
N ILE A 143 -4.92 9.13 24.96
CA ILE A 143 -3.97 9.55 25.98
C ILE A 143 -4.59 10.54 26.97
N SER A 144 -5.38 11.50 26.49
CA SER A 144 -6.07 12.47 27.35
C SER A 144 -7.01 11.77 28.34
N TYR A 145 -7.81 10.81 27.86
CA TYR A 145 -8.69 10.01 28.71
C TYR A 145 -7.91 9.12 29.68
N LEU A 146 -6.81 8.51 29.24
CA LEU A 146 -5.96 7.70 30.12
C LEU A 146 -5.43 8.52 31.31
N ILE A 147 -4.99 9.74 31.02
CA ILE A 147 -4.43 10.68 32.01
C ILE A 147 -5.51 11.17 32.98
N MET A 148 -6.74 11.34 32.50
CA MET A 148 -7.93 11.65 33.29
C MET A 148 -8.55 10.42 34.00
N LYS A 149 -7.94 9.23 33.86
CA LYS A 149 -8.38 7.95 34.44
C LYS A 149 -9.72 7.43 33.90
N ASP A 150 -10.15 7.90 32.73
CA ASP A 150 -11.28 7.35 32.00
C ASP A 150 -10.80 6.20 31.09
N TYR A 151 -10.57 5.05 31.71
CA TYR A 151 -10.00 3.89 31.02
C TYR A 151 -10.90 3.35 29.91
N LYS A 152 -12.22 3.52 30.02
CA LYS A 152 -13.17 3.01 29.02
C LYS A 152 -13.00 3.77 27.70
N ASN A 153 -13.03 5.09 27.78
CA ASN A 153 -12.87 5.93 26.59
C ASN A 153 -11.43 5.88 26.07
N ALA A 154 -10.43 5.78 26.96
CA ALA A 154 -9.04 5.57 26.56
C ALA A 154 -8.85 4.33 25.69
N VAL A 155 -9.38 3.18 26.12
CA VAL A 155 -9.30 1.92 25.33
C VAL A 155 -10.02 2.04 23.99
N SER A 156 -11.17 2.71 23.96
CA SER A 156 -11.92 2.93 22.71
C SER A 156 -11.10 3.70 21.68
N HIS A 157 -10.54 4.85 22.07
CA HIS A 157 -9.79 5.71 21.16
C HIS A 157 -8.40 5.14 20.82
N LEU A 158 -7.67 4.58 21.79
CA LEU A 158 -6.38 3.91 21.52
C LEU A 158 -6.55 2.65 20.68
N GLY A 159 -7.69 1.95 20.76
CA GLY A 159 -7.99 0.80 19.91
C GLY A 159 -8.33 1.17 18.46
N ASN A 160 -8.86 2.39 18.25
CA ASN A 160 -9.13 2.92 16.91
C ASN A 160 -7.87 3.48 16.23
N PHE A 161 -6.89 3.90 17.03
CA PHE A 161 -5.59 4.35 16.52
C PHE A 161 -4.87 3.21 15.79
N LYS A 162 -4.46 3.47 14.56
CA LYS A 162 -3.68 2.55 13.72
C LYS A 162 -2.27 3.08 13.55
N SER A 163 -1.28 2.29 13.94
CA SER A 163 0.13 2.53 13.65
C SER A 163 0.65 1.43 12.74
N ASN A 164 1.45 1.80 11.74
CA ASN A 164 2.21 0.83 10.94
C ASN A 164 3.51 0.42 11.65
N ASP A 165 3.83 1.02 12.80
CA ASP A 165 4.94 0.63 13.66
C ASP A 165 4.48 -0.50 14.58
N GLU A 166 5.07 -1.68 14.40
CA GLU A 166 4.81 -2.92 15.17
C GLU A 166 5.29 -2.83 16.64
N LEU A 167 5.82 -1.67 17.05
CA LEU A 167 6.38 -1.38 18.38
C LEU A 167 5.54 -0.44 19.25
N LEU A 168 4.31 -0.12 18.83
CA LEU A 168 3.30 0.57 19.64
C LEU A 168 2.12 -0.35 19.97
#